data_AF-A0AAV0RCY0-F1
#
_entry.id   AF-A0AAV0RCY0-F1
#
_cell.length_a   1.000
_cell.length_b   1.000
_cell.length_c   1.000
_cell.angle_alpha   90.00
_cell.angle_beta   90.00
_cell.angle_gamma   90.00
#
_symmetry.space_group_name_H-M   'P 1'
#
loop_
_entity.id
_entity.type
_entity.pdbx_description
1 polymer ?
#
loop_
_entity_poly.entity_id
_entity_poly.type
_entity_poly.pdbx_seq_one_letter_code
_entity_poly.pdbx_strand_id
1 'polypeptide(L)'
;MRNEGVGCNSNTLASVISSCGSLEDEMLGLQVLGHIMKAGLENENVIVGNSLVTLYCKSGLMTEARKVFQTLPRRDEVTWNALIGGHADNEEAEKAIEAFKLMRKRDGIRLDQFGISECLAATAQLAVLEEGQQLHGLAVKLGLDSDPFVANATMDMYGKCGEIEDALRTIGQPIDRSRLSWNILISSFAKHGHFEKAIKTFHEMQELGVKPDQVTFVSLLSACSHGGLVEEGLRYYYSMTKEFNIPPRIAHCVCMIDLLGRSGRLTEAETFIKEMPIPPSDFVWRSLLAACKVHGNPELGRKAAENLIALDPSDDSAYVLYSNVCSTSGRWGDAENVRSQMGSRKVQKQPACSWVKLKNQVSSFGVGDNSHPQSPEIYKKLDELKKRIIEAGYVPDTSYALQDTDEEQKEHNLWNHSERLALAFALINTPEGSTLKVFKNLRVCGDCHSVFKFVSGILGRKIILRDAFRFHHFAGGNCSCSDYW
;
A
#
# COMPACT_ATOMS: atom_id res chain seq x y z
N MET A 1 -11.96 -16.29 -41.31
CA MET A 1 -12.20 -17.50 -40.48
C MET A 1 -13.69 -17.84 -40.33
N ARG A 2 -14.45 -17.25 -39.38
CA ARG A 2 -15.89 -17.61 -39.20
C ARG A 2 -16.76 -17.35 -40.44
N ASN A 3 -16.60 -16.20 -41.08
CA ASN A 3 -17.31 -15.86 -42.32
C ASN A 3 -16.93 -16.75 -43.51
N GLU A 4 -15.88 -17.56 -43.37
CA GLU A 4 -15.35 -18.46 -44.40
C GLU A 4 -15.50 -19.95 -44.01
N GLY A 5 -16.22 -20.25 -42.91
CA GLY A 5 -16.46 -21.63 -42.46
C GLY A 5 -15.23 -22.37 -41.90
N VAL A 6 -14.13 -21.65 -41.62
CA VAL A 6 -12.90 -22.27 -41.08
C VAL A 6 -13.00 -22.39 -39.56
N GLY A 7 -12.88 -23.62 -39.05
CA GLY A 7 -12.87 -23.91 -37.60
C GLY A 7 -11.67 -23.30 -36.90
N CYS A 8 -11.86 -22.77 -35.69
CA CYS A 8 -10.78 -22.26 -34.86
C CYS A 8 -10.06 -23.42 -34.16
N ASN A 9 -8.74 -23.47 -34.26
CA ASN A 9 -7.93 -24.38 -33.46
C ASN A 9 -7.55 -23.75 -32.10
N SER A 10 -6.99 -24.54 -31.18
CA SER A 10 -6.63 -24.10 -29.83
C SER A 10 -5.63 -22.94 -29.81
N ASN A 11 -4.66 -22.89 -30.74
CA ASN A 11 -3.68 -21.81 -30.83
C ASN A 11 -4.32 -20.49 -31.29
N THR A 12 -5.25 -20.56 -32.25
CA THR A 12 -6.03 -19.40 -32.69
C THR A 12 -6.86 -18.85 -31.54
N LEU A 13 -7.54 -19.71 -30.77
CA LEU A 13 -8.33 -19.30 -29.62
C LEU A 13 -7.48 -18.67 -28.52
N ALA A 14 -6.35 -19.29 -28.16
CA ALA A 14 -5.41 -18.74 -27.17
C ALA A 14 -4.86 -17.36 -27.58
N SER A 15 -4.55 -17.19 -28.87
CA SER A 15 -4.06 -15.91 -29.41
C SER A 15 -5.13 -14.83 -29.36
N VAL A 16 -6.39 -15.16 -29.68
CA VAL A 16 -7.51 -14.22 -29.61
C VAL A 16 -7.79 -13.83 -28.15
N ILE A 17 -7.80 -14.78 -27.22
CA ILE A 17 -7.99 -14.51 -25.79
C ILE A 17 -6.88 -13.61 -25.25
N SER A 18 -5.62 -13.92 -25.59
CA SER A 18 -4.46 -13.11 -25.19
C SER A 18 -4.56 -11.69 -25.75
N SER A 19 -5.06 -11.54 -26.98
CA SER A 19 -5.28 -10.24 -27.61
C SER A 19 -6.38 -9.45 -26.90
N CYS A 20 -7.52 -10.08 -26.55
CA CYS A 20 -8.57 -9.45 -25.75
C CYS A 20 -8.03 -8.96 -24.40
N GLY A 21 -7.23 -9.79 -23.71
CA GLY A 21 -6.58 -9.43 -22.45
C GLY A 21 -5.48 -8.37 -22.57
N SER A 22 -4.96 -8.10 -23.77
CA SER A 22 -3.99 -7.01 -24.02
C SER A 22 -4.65 -5.69 -24.42
N LEU A 23 -5.87 -5.77 -24.98
CA LEU A 23 -6.67 -4.61 -25.37
C LEU A 23 -7.52 -4.06 -24.22
N GLU A 24 -7.53 -4.74 -23.07
CA GLU A 24 -8.40 -4.44 -21.92
C GLU A 24 -9.89 -4.40 -22.31
N ASP A 25 -10.25 -5.04 -23.42
CA ASP A 25 -11.63 -5.11 -23.92
C ASP A 25 -12.33 -6.31 -23.26
N GLU A 26 -12.84 -6.06 -22.07
CA GLU A 26 -13.53 -7.04 -21.23
C GLU A 26 -14.75 -7.64 -21.94
N MET A 27 -15.49 -6.82 -22.69
CA MET A 27 -16.67 -7.23 -23.45
C MET A 27 -16.31 -8.24 -24.55
N LEU A 28 -15.27 -7.95 -25.33
CA LEU A 28 -14.79 -8.87 -26.36
C LEU A 28 -14.22 -10.15 -25.74
N GLY A 29 -13.51 -10.04 -24.62
CA GLY A 29 -13.03 -11.17 -23.83
C GLY A 29 -14.16 -12.12 -23.42
N LEU A 30 -15.24 -11.58 -22.85
CA LEU A 30 -16.44 -12.33 -22.42
C LEU A 30 -17.18 -12.97 -23.60
N GLN A 31 -17.23 -12.33 -24.78
CA GLN A 31 -17.83 -12.91 -25.99
C GLN A 31 -17.03 -14.11 -26.53
N VAL A 32 -15.70 -14.00 -26.53
CA VAL A 32 -14.81 -15.10 -26.94
C VAL A 32 -14.95 -16.27 -25.95
N LEU A 33 -15.04 -15.97 -24.66
CA LEU A 33 -15.34 -16.90 -23.58
C LEU A 33 -16.64 -17.70 -23.81
N GLY A 34 -17.75 -17.01 -24.06
CA GLY A 34 -19.04 -17.67 -24.31
C GLY A 34 -19.02 -18.62 -25.50
N HIS A 35 -18.16 -18.35 -26.50
CA HIS A 35 -17.97 -19.26 -27.61
C HIS A 35 -17.16 -20.51 -27.26
N ILE A 36 -16.10 -20.35 -26.47
CA ILE A 36 -15.24 -21.46 -26.04
C ILE A 36 -16.03 -22.44 -25.18
N MET A 37 -16.82 -21.92 -24.22
CA MET A 37 -17.69 -22.73 -23.36
C MET A 37 -18.77 -23.46 -24.17
N LYS A 38 -19.36 -22.81 -25.19
CA LYS A 38 -20.34 -23.46 -26.08
C LYS A 38 -19.72 -24.55 -26.94
N ALA A 39 -18.42 -24.45 -27.23
CA ALA A 39 -17.68 -25.43 -28.01
C ALA A 39 -17.09 -26.57 -27.15
N GLY A 40 -17.16 -26.49 -25.81
CA GLY A 40 -16.60 -27.49 -24.89
C GLY A 40 -15.07 -27.54 -24.85
N LEU A 41 -14.40 -26.51 -25.37
CA LEU A 41 -12.95 -26.49 -25.56
C LEU A 41 -12.17 -26.05 -24.31
N GLU A 42 -12.86 -25.67 -23.23
CA GLU A 42 -12.27 -25.16 -22.01
C GLU A 42 -11.46 -26.21 -21.21
N ASN A 43 -11.80 -27.50 -21.35
CA ASN A 43 -11.18 -28.58 -20.59
C ASN A 43 -10.28 -29.50 -21.42
N GLU A 44 -10.32 -29.38 -22.76
CA GLU A 44 -9.59 -30.29 -23.67
C GLU A 44 -8.14 -29.84 -23.93
N ASN A 45 -7.82 -28.56 -23.73
CA ASN A 45 -6.50 -28.01 -24.04
C ASN A 45 -5.97 -27.07 -22.95
N VAL A 46 -4.83 -27.42 -22.35
CA VAL A 46 -4.17 -26.63 -21.29
C VAL A 46 -3.84 -25.19 -21.73
N ILE A 47 -3.55 -24.95 -23.02
CA ILE A 47 -3.23 -23.61 -23.54
C ILE A 47 -4.48 -22.71 -23.52
N VAL A 48 -5.63 -23.26 -23.91
CA VAL A 48 -6.91 -22.55 -23.85
C VAL A 48 -7.28 -22.31 -22.39
N GLY A 49 -7.15 -23.33 -21.55
CA GLY A 49 -7.33 -23.23 -20.10
C GLY A 49 -6.50 -22.13 -19.44
N ASN A 50 -5.20 -22.08 -19.72
CA ASN A 50 -4.29 -21.06 -19.20
C ASN A 50 -4.72 -19.66 -19.64
N SER A 51 -5.06 -19.50 -20.92
CA SER A 51 -5.54 -18.22 -21.46
C SER A 51 -6.84 -17.76 -20.78
N LEU A 52 -7.75 -18.69 -20.49
CA LEU A 52 -9.01 -18.41 -19.78
C LEU A 52 -8.78 -18.00 -18.33
N VAL A 53 -7.90 -18.71 -17.61
CA VAL A 53 -7.52 -18.36 -16.24
C VAL A 53 -6.94 -16.95 -16.21
N THR A 54 -5.97 -16.64 -17.09
CA THR A 54 -5.38 -15.30 -17.19
C THR A 54 -6.43 -14.23 -17.50
N LEU A 55 -7.35 -14.48 -18.43
CA LEU A 55 -8.41 -13.53 -18.77
C LEU A 55 -9.32 -13.26 -17.56
N TYR A 56 -9.82 -14.30 -16.90
CA TYR A 56 -10.68 -14.14 -15.74
C TYR A 56 -9.97 -13.42 -14.58
N CYS A 57 -8.70 -13.73 -14.35
CA CYS A 57 -7.89 -13.02 -13.36
C CYS A 57 -7.73 -11.54 -13.71
N LYS A 58 -7.42 -11.19 -14.97
CA LYS A 58 -7.31 -9.79 -15.41
C LYS A 58 -8.62 -9.01 -15.33
N SER A 59 -9.76 -9.70 -15.46
CA SER A 59 -11.10 -9.11 -15.28
C SER A 59 -11.58 -9.10 -13.82
N GLY A 60 -10.75 -9.51 -12.86
CA GLY A 60 -11.13 -9.60 -11.44
C GLY A 60 -12.17 -10.67 -11.11
N LEU A 61 -12.53 -11.52 -12.08
CA LEU A 61 -13.47 -12.63 -11.95
C LEU A 61 -12.79 -13.86 -11.33
N MET A 62 -12.18 -13.68 -10.16
CA MET A 62 -11.33 -14.70 -9.51
C MET A 62 -12.06 -16.00 -9.17
N THR A 63 -13.38 -15.95 -8.94
CA THR A 63 -14.19 -17.16 -8.72
C THR A 63 -14.29 -18.01 -9.98
N GLU A 64 -14.46 -17.40 -11.15
CA GLU A 64 -14.52 -18.13 -12.42
C GLU A 64 -13.14 -18.62 -12.84
N ALA A 65 -12.08 -17.84 -12.62
CA ALA A 65 -10.70 -18.27 -12.81
C ALA A 65 -10.40 -19.57 -12.04
N ARG A 66 -10.79 -19.63 -10.76
CA ARG A 66 -10.62 -20.81 -9.91
C ARG A 66 -11.41 -22.02 -10.40
N LYS A 67 -12.63 -21.83 -10.92
CA LYS A 67 -13.43 -22.93 -11.48
C LYS A 67 -12.73 -23.55 -12.68
N VAL A 68 -12.31 -22.74 -13.65
CA VAL A 68 -11.56 -23.23 -14.83
C VAL A 68 -10.29 -23.94 -14.38
N PHE A 69 -9.53 -23.33 -13.47
CA PHE A 69 -8.32 -23.94 -12.92
C PHE A 69 -8.57 -25.33 -12.30
N GLN A 70 -9.69 -25.51 -11.59
CA GLN A 70 -10.07 -26.77 -10.96
C GLN A 70 -10.50 -27.84 -11.95
N THR A 71 -11.10 -27.46 -13.09
CA THR A 71 -11.55 -28.41 -14.12
C THR A 71 -10.45 -28.86 -15.08
N LEU A 72 -9.31 -28.15 -15.13
CA LEU A 72 -8.20 -28.52 -16.00
C LEU A 72 -7.62 -29.91 -15.65
N PRO A 73 -7.50 -30.83 -16.62
CA PRO A 73 -7.04 -32.19 -16.39
C PRO A 73 -5.54 -32.26 -16.06
N ARG A 74 -4.76 -31.30 -16.55
CA ARG A 74 -3.34 -31.12 -16.22
C ARG A 74 -3.07 -29.63 -16.01
N ARG A 75 -2.34 -29.33 -14.95
CA ARG A 75 -1.86 -27.99 -14.63
C ARG A 75 -0.36 -27.97 -14.82
N ASP A 76 0.12 -27.02 -15.61
CA ASP A 76 1.54 -26.78 -15.79
C ASP A 76 1.97 -25.51 -15.05
N GLU A 77 3.24 -25.18 -15.18
CA GLU A 77 3.83 -23.97 -14.62
C GLU A 77 3.07 -22.70 -15.02
N VAL A 78 2.67 -22.60 -16.29
CA VAL A 78 1.92 -21.45 -16.81
C VAL A 78 0.53 -21.36 -16.17
N THR A 79 -0.16 -22.50 -15.97
CA THR A 79 -1.45 -22.52 -15.26
C THR A 79 -1.34 -21.96 -13.84
N TRP A 80 -0.31 -22.38 -13.10
CA TRP A 80 -0.10 -21.96 -11.72
C TRP A 80 0.36 -20.49 -11.63
N ASN A 81 1.28 -20.07 -12.49
CA ASN A 81 1.75 -18.68 -12.55
C ASN A 81 0.60 -17.73 -12.86
N ALA A 82 -0.30 -18.09 -13.78
CA ALA A 82 -1.51 -17.31 -14.07
C ALA A 82 -2.43 -17.16 -12.85
N LEU A 83 -2.63 -18.23 -12.08
CA LEU A 83 -3.47 -18.18 -10.87
C LEU A 83 -2.81 -17.39 -9.73
N ILE A 84 -1.50 -17.59 -9.50
CA ILE A 84 -0.74 -16.90 -8.45
C ILE A 84 -0.69 -15.40 -8.74
N GLY A 85 -0.28 -15.02 -9.96
CA GLY A 85 -0.24 -13.61 -10.37
C GLY A 85 -1.63 -12.99 -10.38
N GLY A 86 -2.64 -13.73 -10.84
CA GLY A 86 -4.03 -13.28 -10.76
C GLY A 86 -4.52 -12.99 -9.35
N HIS A 87 -4.16 -13.83 -8.37
CA HIS A 87 -4.45 -13.54 -6.96
C HIS A 87 -3.66 -12.34 -6.44
N ALA A 88 -2.39 -12.20 -6.81
CA ALA A 88 -1.56 -11.05 -6.40
C ALA A 88 -2.11 -9.73 -6.97
N ASP A 89 -2.54 -9.72 -8.23
CA ASP A 89 -3.06 -8.52 -8.90
C ASP A 89 -4.43 -8.07 -8.36
N ASN A 90 -5.24 -9.00 -7.83
CA ASN A 90 -6.58 -8.73 -7.31
C ASN A 90 -6.65 -8.56 -5.79
N GLU A 91 -5.58 -8.09 -5.17
CA GLU A 91 -5.47 -7.86 -3.72
C GLU A 91 -5.71 -9.11 -2.85
N GLU A 92 -5.63 -10.31 -3.43
CA GLU A 92 -5.78 -11.60 -2.76
C GLU A 92 -4.40 -12.25 -2.48
N ALA A 93 -3.42 -11.45 -2.04
CA ALA A 93 -2.03 -11.86 -1.87
C ALA A 93 -1.83 -13.10 -0.97
N GLU A 94 -2.66 -13.27 0.07
CA GLU A 94 -2.63 -14.47 0.93
C GLU A 94 -2.96 -15.72 0.13
N LYS A 95 -3.98 -15.65 -0.74
CA LYS A 95 -4.38 -16.75 -1.62
C LYS A 95 -3.33 -17.03 -2.69
N ALA A 96 -2.59 -16.02 -3.14
CA ALA A 96 -1.43 -16.21 -4.04
C ALA A 96 -0.36 -17.09 -3.37
N ILE A 97 -0.01 -16.81 -2.11
CA ILE A 97 0.94 -17.61 -1.33
C ILE A 97 0.39 -19.02 -1.05
N GLU A 98 -0.91 -19.17 -0.78
CA GLU A 98 -1.54 -20.48 -0.62
C GLU A 98 -1.49 -21.30 -1.92
N ALA A 99 -1.81 -20.69 -3.06
CA ALA A 99 -1.72 -21.32 -4.37
C ALA A 99 -0.29 -21.79 -4.66
N PHE A 100 0.72 -20.97 -4.36
CA PHE A 100 2.14 -21.38 -4.46
C PHE A 100 2.48 -22.57 -3.55
N LYS A 101 2.02 -22.57 -2.29
CA LYS A 101 2.23 -23.70 -1.38
C LYS A 101 1.57 -24.98 -1.92
N LEU A 102 0.40 -24.87 -2.55
CA LEU A 102 -0.30 -26.00 -3.19
C LEU A 102 0.45 -26.52 -4.41
N MET A 103 0.89 -25.64 -5.32
CA MET A 103 1.71 -25.95 -6.48
C MET A 103 2.93 -26.80 -6.08
N ARG A 104 3.66 -26.37 -5.04
CA ARG A 104 4.85 -27.07 -4.55
C ARG A 104 4.56 -28.43 -3.90
N LYS A 105 3.44 -28.55 -3.17
CA LYS A 105 3.10 -29.77 -2.42
C LYS A 105 2.48 -30.86 -3.28
N ARG A 106 1.63 -30.49 -4.25
CA ARG A 106 0.77 -31.45 -4.97
C ARG A 106 1.33 -31.87 -6.32
N ASP A 107 1.87 -30.92 -7.08
CA ASP A 107 2.19 -31.18 -8.49
C ASP A 107 3.70 -31.30 -8.74
N GLY A 108 4.54 -30.99 -7.74
CA GLY A 108 5.99 -31.12 -7.85
C GLY A 108 6.61 -30.26 -8.96
N ILE A 109 5.89 -29.22 -9.40
CA ILE A 109 6.26 -28.37 -10.54
C ILE A 109 7.49 -27.54 -10.16
N ARG A 110 8.46 -27.50 -11.07
CA ARG A 110 9.67 -26.68 -10.94
C ARG A 110 9.28 -25.20 -11.02
N LEU A 111 9.96 -24.36 -10.26
CA LEU A 111 9.75 -22.91 -10.33
C LEU A 111 10.61 -22.31 -11.43
N ASP A 112 9.99 -21.48 -12.26
CA ASP A 112 10.63 -20.52 -13.15
C ASP A 112 10.73 -19.13 -12.51
N GLN A 113 11.32 -18.20 -13.26
CA GLN A 113 11.45 -16.80 -12.90
C GLN A 113 10.10 -16.12 -12.64
N PHE A 114 9.04 -16.50 -13.36
CA PHE A 114 7.73 -15.88 -13.27
C PHE A 114 7.02 -16.28 -11.97
N GLY A 115 7.01 -17.57 -11.64
CA GLY A 115 6.41 -18.05 -10.40
C GLY A 115 7.08 -17.45 -9.16
N ILE A 116 8.41 -17.28 -9.19
CA ILE A 116 9.16 -16.61 -8.12
C ILE A 116 8.82 -15.12 -8.05
N SER A 117 8.78 -14.40 -9.18
CA SER A 117 8.48 -12.97 -9.18
C SER A 117 7.07 -12.68 -8.66
N GLU A 118 6.07 -13.49 -9.03
CA GLU A 118 4.69 -13.34 -8.55
C GLU A 118 4.57 -13.60 -7.04
N CYS A 119 5.29 -14.61 -6.53
CA CYS A 119 5.31 -14.89 -5.10
C CYS A 119 6.00 -13.78 -4.32
N LEU A 120 7.10 -13.25 -4.84
CA LEU A 120 7.77 -12.09 -4.25
C LEU A 120 6.85 -10.87 -4.24
N ALA A 121 6.12 -10.60 -5.32
CA ALA A 121 5.13 -9.53 -5.39
C ALA A 121 4.02 -9.69 -4.33
N ALA A 122 3.47 -10.91 -4.16
CA ALA A 122 2.50 -11.21 -3.12
C ALA A 122 3.07 -11.00 -1.71
N THR A 123 4.32 -11.44 -1.45
CA THR A 123 4.97 -11.17 -0.16
C THR A 123 5.23 -9.69 0.09
N ALA A 124 5.52 -8.93 -0.97
CA ALA A 124 5.72 -7.49 -0.92
C ALA A 124 4.41 -6.76 -0.54
N GLN A 125 3.28 -7.17 -1.11
CA GLN A 125 1.96 -6.61 -0.80
C GLN A 125 1.57 -6.83 0.67
N LEU A 126 1.83 -8.04 1.19
CA LEU A 126 1.59 -8.39 2.59
C LEU A 126 2.67 -7.86 3.55
N ALA A 127 3.78 -7.35 3.02
CA ALA A 127 4.99 -6.98 3.76
C ALA A 127 5.51 -8.07 4.71
N VAL A 128 5.47 -9.33 4.25
CA VAL A 128 5.93 -10.51 5.01
C VAL A 128 7.40 -10.81 4.71
N LEU A 129 8.30 -10.11 5.40
CA LEU A 129 9.74 -10.10 5.10
C LEU A 129 10.40 -11.49 5.15
N GLU A 130 10.11 -12.30 6.17
CA GLU A 130 10.79 -13.58 6.36
C GLU A 130 10.49 -14.55 5.21
N GLU A 131 9.23 -14.59 4.78
CA GLU A 131 8.76 -15.36 3.65
C GLU A 131 9.36 -14.84 2.34
N GLY A 132 9.43 -13.52 2.16
CA GLY A 132 10.13 -12.89 1.03
C GLY A 132 11.62 -13.22 0.98
N GLN A 133 12.31 -13.21 2.12
CA GLN A 133 13.72 -13.61 2.24
C GLN A 133 13.93 -15.10 1.92
N GLN A 134 13.00 -15.98 2.32
CA GLN A 134 13.02 -17.39 1.94
C GLN A 134 12.87 -17.57 0.42
N LEU A 135 11.97 -16.80 -0.22
CA LEU A 135 11.79 -16.81 -1.68
C LEU A 135 13.02 -16.28 -2.41
N HIS A 136 13.62 -15.19 -1.94
CA HIS A 136 14.86 -14.66 -2.51
C HIS A 136 16.01 -15.67 -2.37
N GLY A 137 16.17 -16.30 -1.19
CA GLY A 137 17.16 -17.35 -0.99
C GLY A 137 16.92 -18.59 -1.88
N LEU A 138 15.66 -18.90 -2.19
CA LEU A 138 15.31 -19.93 -3.16
C LEU A 138 15.68 -19.52 -4.60
N ALA A 139 15.42 -18.27 -4.97
CA ALA A 139 15.80 -17.73 -6.28
C ALA A 139 17.31 -17.82 -6.53
N VAL A 140 18.12 -17.44 -5.54
CA VAL A 140 19.59 -17.58 -5.59
C VAL A 140 20.02 -19.03 -5.77
N LYS A 141 19.41 -19.97 -5.02
CA LYS A 141 19.72 -21.41 -5.15
C LYS A 141 19.35 -21.99 -6.52
N LEU A 142 18.36 -21.41 -7.18
CA LEU A 142 17.93 -21.81 -8.52
C LEU A 142 18.72 -21.09 -9.63
N GLY A 143 19.58 -20.12 -9.28
CA GLY A 143 20.31 -19.29 -10.24
C GLY A 143 19.41 -18.32 -11.00
N LEU A 144 18.30 -17.90 -10.39
CA LEU A 144 17.30 -17.00 -10.99
C LEU A 144 17.37 -15.58 -10.42
N ASP A 145 18.26 -15.31 -9.47
CA ASP A 145 18.39 -14.01 -8.79
C ASP A 145 18.82 -12.87 -9.72
N SER A 146 19.56 -13.18 -10.79
CA SER A 146 19.93 -12.20 -11.82
C SER A 146 18.88 -12.02 -12.91
N ASP A 147 17.81 -12.80 -12.93
CA ASP A 147 16.72 -12.62 -13.89
C ASP A 147 16.02 -11.26 -13.63
N PRO A 148 15.79 -10.42 -14.65
CA PRO A 148 15.23 -9.08 -14.45
C PRO A 148 13.86 -9.06 -13.74
N PHE A 149 13.01 -10.08 -13.94
CA PHE A 149 11.71 -10.16 -13.26
C PHE A 149 11.89 -10.45 -11.78
N VAL A 150 12.75 -11.41 -11.45
CA VAL A 150 13.05 -11.81 -10.06
C VAL A 150 13.81 -10.71 -9.33
N ALA A 151 14.79 -10.08 -9.96
CA ALA A 151 15.59 -9.00 -9.37
C ALA A 151 14.70 -7.80 -9.02
N ASN A 152 13.82 -7.38 -9.94
CA ASN A 152 12.86 -6.31 -9.70
C ASN A 152 11.85 -6.66 -8.59
N ALA A 153 11.27 -7.86 -8.62
CA ALA A 153 10.32 -8.31 -7.60
C ALA A 153 10.99 -8.43 -6.22
N THR A 154 12.25 -8.86 -6.17
CA THR A 154 13.04 -8.93 -4.94
C THR A 154 13.29 -7.53 -4.38
N MET A 155 13.69 -6.57 -5.23
CA MET A 155 13.91 -5.18 -4.84
C MET A 155 12.62 -4.53 -4.31
N ASP A 156 11.49 -4.71 -4.99
CA ASP A 156 10.19 -4.21 -4.55
C ASP A 156 9.73 -4.86 -3.24
N MET A 157 9.98 -6.16 -3.06
CA MET A 157 9.71 -6.89 -1.83
C MET A 157 10.46 -6.30 -0.64
N TYR A 158 11.78 -6.14 -0.74
CA TYR A 158 12.56 -5.55 0.34
C TYR A 158 12.14 -4.11 0.66
N GLY A 159 11.87 -3.30 -0.38
CA GLY A 159 11.35 -1.95 -0.22
C GLY A 159 10.01 -1.94 0.54
N LYS A 160 9.02 -2.71 0.11
CA LYS A 160 7.70 -2.80 0.76
C LYS A 160 7.72 -3.52 2.12
N CYS A 161 8.80 -4.21 2.46
CA CYS A 161 9.04 -4.81 3.78
C CYS A 161 9.82 -3.91 4.75
N GLY A 162 10.18 -2.69 4.34
CA GLY A 162 10.89 -1.73 5.18
C GLY A 162 12.42 -1.88 5.17
N GLU A 163 12.96 -2.77 4.35
CA GLU A 163 14.41 -3.07 4.23
C GLU A 163 15.01 -2.40 2.99
N ILE A 164 14.97 -1.07 2.95
CA ILE A 164 15.47 -0.32 1.78
C ILE A 164 16.95 -0.55 1.52
N GLU A 165 17.76 -0.78 2.54
CA GLU A 165 19.18 -1.09 2.36
C GLU A 165 19.39 -2.44 1.67
N ASP A 166 18.54 -3.44 1.95
CA ASP A 166 18.58 -4.71 1.24
C ASP A 166 18.09 -4.55 -0.20
N ALA A 167 17.04 -3.75 -0.44
CA ALA A 167 16.59 -3.41 -1.79
C ALA A 167 17.70 -2.74 -2.62
N LEU A 168 18.50 -1.87 -2.00
CA LEU A 168 19.65 -1.22 -2.63
C LEU A 168 20.84 -2.15 -2.85
N ARG A 169 20.92 -3.30 -2.16
CA ARG A 169 21.95 -4.32 -2.44
C ARG A 169 21.59 -5.19 -3.64
N THR A 170 20.30 -5.34 -3.94
CA THR A 170 19.81 -6.15 -5.07
C THR A 170 19.81 -5.38 -6.40
N ILE A 171 20.16 -4.10 -6.37
CA ILE A 171 20.09 -3.26 -7.56
C ILE A 171 21.24 -3.52 -8.54
N GLY A 172 20.90 -3.66 -9.82
CA GLY A 172 21.88 -3.72 -10.90
C GLY A 172 22.57 -2.38 -11.16
N GLN A 173 23.61 -2.43 -12.00
CA GLN A 173 24.29 -1.23 -12.50
C GLN A 173 23.29 -0.29 -13.19
N PRO A 174 23.45 1.04 -13.10
CA PRO A 174 22.50 1.99 -13.69
C PRO A 174 22.19 1.74 -15.17
N ILE A 175 23.19 1.34 -15.95
CA ILE A 175 23.06 1.07 -17.39
C ILE A 175 22.19 -0.15 -17.72
N ASP A 176 22.08 -1.11 -16.79
CA ASP A 176 21.34 -2.36 -16.97
C ASP A 176 19.91 -2.30 -16.40
N ARG A 177 19.54 -1.17 -15.78
CA ARG A 177 18.23 -1.02 -15.11
C ARG A 177 17.11 -0.85 -16.12
N SER A 178 16.09 -1.69 -15.98
CA SER A 178 14.82 -1.50 -16.67
C SER A 178 14.08 -0.27 -16.14
N ARG A 179 13.14 0.28 -16.93
CA ARG A 179 12.24 1.36 -16.47
C ARG A 179 11.49 0.98 -15.18
N LEU A 180 11.07 -0.28 -15.05
CA LEU A 180 10.43 -0.80 -13.84
C LEU A 180 11.36 -0.70 -12.62
N SER A 181 12.65 -1.02 -12.78
CA SER A 181 13.66 -0.91 -11.72
C SER A 181 13.77 0.53 -11.19
N TRP A 182 13.79 1.52 -12.09
CA TRP A 182 13.80 2.94 -11.72
C TRP A 182 12.54 3.35 -10.97
N ASN A 183 11.36 2.92 -11.43
CA ASN A 183 10.09 3.21 -10.77
C ASN A 183 10.02 2.62 -9.35
N ILE A 184 10.50 1.39 -9.15
CA ILE A 184 10.59 0.76 -7.82
C ILE A 184 11.49 1.56 -6.89
N LEU A 185 12.63 2.05 -7.37
CA LEU A 185 13.52 2.89 -6.55
C LEU A 185 12.91 4.22 -6.15
N ILE A 186 12.35 4.95 -7.11
CA ILE A 186 11.74 6.26 -6.86
C ILE A 186 10.61 6.10 -5.84
N SER A 187 9.74 5.11 -6.03
CA SER A 187 8.63 4.84 -5.11
C SER A 187 9.10 4.33 -3.74
N SER A 188 10.14 3.50 -3.67
CA SER A 188 10.72 3.04 -2.41
C SER A 188 11.35 4.18 -1.62
N PHE A 189 12.12 5.06 -2.26
CA PHE A 189 12.66 6.25 -1.61
C PHE A 189 11.54 7.17 -1.11
N ALA A 190 10.49 7.40 -1.90
CA ALA A 190 9.33 8.19 -1.51
C ALA A 190 8.63 7.61 -0.26
N LYS A 191 8.39 6.29 -0.25
CA LYS A 191 7.76 5.59 0.88
C LYS A 191 8.64 5.54 2.14
N HIS A 192 9.94 5.74 2.02
CA HIS A 192 10.86 5.73 3.16
C HIS A 192 11.21 7.13 3.68
N GLY A 193 10.63 8.18 3.10
CA GLY A 193 10.92 9.58 3.46
C GLY A 193 12.21 10.13 2.83
N HIS A 194 12.83 9.41 1.89
CA HIS A 194 14.04 9.86 1.20
C HIS A 194 13.72 10.61 -0.10
N PHE A 195 12.89 11.65 -0.01
CA PHE A 195 12.34 12.37 -1.18
C PHE A 195 13.43 12.99 -2.08
N GLU A 196 14.52 13.51 -1.53
CA GLU A 196 15.66 14.02 -2.33
C GLU A 196 16.33 12.91 -3.16
N LYS A 197 16.47 11.71 -2.58
CA LYS A 197 17.01 10.55 -3.30
C LYS A 197 16.05 10.11 -4.41
N ALA A 198 14.74 10.19 -4.19
CA ALA A 198 13.73 9.90 -5.22
C ALA A 198 13.86 10.85 -6.42
N ILE A 199 13.97 12.16 -6.17
CA ILE A 199 14.17 13.18 -7.21
C ILE A 199 15.50 12.98 -7.95
N LYS A 200 16.59 12.73 -7.22
CA LYS A 200 17.90 12.45 -7.83
C LYS A 200 17.85 11.21 -8.72
N THR A 201 17.16 10.15 -8.27
CA THR A 201 16.98 8.92 -9.05
C THR A 201 16.19 9.15 -10.33
N PHE A 202 15.17 10.03 -10.30
CA PHE A 202 14.45 10.45 -11.49
C PHE A 202 15.36 11.18 -12.50
N HIS A 203 16.20 12.11 -12.04
CA HIS A 203 17.13 12.80 -12.93
C HIS A 203 18.19 11.87 -13.52
N GLU A 204 18.74 10.94 -12.73
CA GLU A 204 19.68 9.91 -13.22
C GLU A 204 19.03 9.03 -14.32
N MET A 205 17.76 8.64 -14.13
CA MET A 205 16.97 7.93 -15.14
C MET A 205 16.87 8.72 -16.46
N GLN A 206 16.66 10.03 -16.38
CA GLN A 206 16.59 10.91 -17.56
C GLN A 206 17.96 11.09 -18.24
N GLU A 207 19.02 11.29 -17.46
CA GLU A 207 20.41 11.45 -17.96
C GLU A 207 20.87 10.22 -18.73
N LEU A 208 20.44 9.03 -18.30
CA LEU A 208 20.70 7.76 -18.99
C LEU A 208 19.75 7.50 -20.18
N GLY A 209 18.88 8.46 -20.51
CA GLY A 209 17.97 8.38 -21.66
C GLY A 209 16.76 7.47 -21.47
N VAL A 210 16.51 7.00 -20.24
CA VAL A 210 15.35 6.15 -19.93
C VAL A 210 14.11 7.04 -19.82
N LYS A 211 13.12 6.79 -20.69
CA LYS A 211 11.90 7.60 -20.75
C LYS A 211 10.99 7.34 -19.53
N PRO A 212 10.62 8.39 -18.76
CA PRO A 212 9.61 8.29 -17.72
C PRO A 212 8.27 7.78 -18.26
N ASP A 213 7.48 7.13 -17.41
CA ASP A 213 6.10 6.74 -17.67
C ASP A 213 5.14 7.25 -16.58
N GLN A 214 3.87 6.84 -16.72
CA GLN A 214 2.81 7.18 -15.76
C GLN A 214 3.18 6.78 -14.32
N VAL A 215 3.81 5.61 -14.13
CA VAL A 215 4.18 5.13 -12.79
C VAL A 215 5.35 5.94 -12.22
N THR A 216 6.29 6.37 -13.08
CA THR A 216 7.38 7.27 -12.70
C THR A 216 6.83 8.56 -12.07
N PHE A 217 5.87 9.21 -12.74
CA PHE A 217 5.30 10.47 -12.26
C PHE A 217 4.43 10.32 -11.02
N VAL A 218 3.64 9.25 -10.88
CA VAL A 218 2.94 8.97 -9.60
C VAL A 218 3.95 8.87 -8.46
N SER A 219 5.05 8.14 -8.66
CA SER A 219 6.08 7.93 -7.63
C SER A 219 6.77 9.24 -7.26
N LEU A 220 7.09 10.07 -8.26
CA LEU A 220 7.72 11.36 -8.08
C LEU A 220 6.81 12.38 -7.37
N LEU A 221 5.54 12.47 -7.78
CA LEU A 221 4.56 13.35 -7.14
C LEU A 221 4.24 12.91 -5.71
N SER A 222 4.21 11.60 -5.44
CA SER A 222 4.09 11.08 -4.07
C SER A 222 5.30 11.46 -3.22
N ALA A 223 6.52 11.43 -3.77
CA ALA A 223 7.72 11.92 -3.08
C ALA A 223 7.61 13.41 -2.75
N CYS A 224 7.15 14.24 -3.70
CA CYS A 224 6.93 15.66 -3.46
C CYS A 224 5.86 15.90 -2.39
N SER A 225 4.73 15.17 -2.45
CA SER A 225 3.67 15.23 -1.44
C SER A 225 4.21 14.93 -0.04
N HIS A 226 4.97 13.85 0.09
CA HIS A 226 5.52 13.42 1.39
C HIS A 226 6.69 14.27 1.90
N GLY A 227 7.36 15.02 1.01
CA GLY A 227 8.43 15.96 1.37
C GLY A 227 7.97 17.42 1.46
N GLY A 228 6.70 17.72 1.18
CA GLY A 228 6.19 19.09 1.17
C GLY A 228 6.76 19.98 0.05
N LEU A 229 7.26 19.36 -1.02
CA LEU A 229 7.90 20.03 -2.15
C LEU A 229 6.83 20.51 -3.15
N VAL A 230 6.06 21.52 -2.74
CA VAL A 230 4.85 21.94 -3.47
C VAL A 230 5.18 22.47 -4.87
N GLU A 231 6.19 23.33 -4.97
CA GLU A 231 6.57 23.95 -6.23
C GLU A 231 7.18 22.92 -7.20
N GLU A 232 8.01 22.00 -6.69
CA GLU A 232 8.53 20.88 -7.49
C GLU A 232 7.42 19.94 -7.94
N GLY A 233 6.45 19.61 -7.07
CA GLY A 233 5.31 18.76 -7.41
C GLY A 233 4.45 19.37 -8.51
N LEU A 234 4.13 20.67 -8.41
CA LEU A 234 3.43 21.41 -9.47
C LEU A 234 4.24 21.40 -10.78
N ARG A 235 5.54 21.69 -10.72
CA ARG A 235 6.43 21.66 -11.89
C ARG A 235 6.43 20.30 -12.56
N TYR A 236 6.57 19.22 -11.79
CA TYR A 236 6.56 17.86 -12.34
C TYR A 236 5.21 17.50 -12.96
N TYR A 237 4.09 17.83 -12.30
CA TYR A 237 2.75 17.59 -12.85
C TYR A 237 2.54 18.27 -14.20
N TYR A 238 2.96 19.52 -14.36
CA TYR A 238 2.84 20.22 -15.64
C TYR A 238 3.84 19.71 -16.70
N SER A 239 5.09 19.41 -16.31
CA SER A 239 6.10 18.86 -17.22
C SER A 239 5.69 17.50 -17.78
N MET A 240 5.02 16.67 -16.99
CA MET A 240 4.51 15.35 -17.39
C MET A 240 3.71 15.42 -18.69
N THR A 241 2.77 16.38 -18.78
CA THR A 241 1.95 16.55 -19.98
C THR A 241 2.69 17.35 -21.06
N LYS A 242 3.36 18.45 -20.71
CA LYS A 242 3.96 19.37 -21.69
C LYS A 242 5.25 18.85 -22.34
N GLU A 243 6.09 18.17 -21.57
CA GLU A 243 7.43 17.72 -22.00
C GLU A 243 7.45 16.22 -22.33
N PHE A 244 6.71 15.41 -21.55
CA PHE A 244 6.72 13.95 -21.71
C PHE A 244 5.50 13.39 -22.46
N ASN A 245 4.51 14.23 -22.78
CA ASN A 245 3.25 13.81 -23.42
C ASN A 245 2.52 12.69 -22.66
N ILE A 246 2.61 12.72 -21.33
CA ILE A 246 1.97 11.77 -20.43
C ILE A 246 0.67 12.42 -19.91
N PRO A 247 -0.52 11.92 -20.32
CA PRO A 247 -1.78 12.49 -19.87
C PRO A 247 -1.99 12.18 -18.38
N PRO A 248 -2.54 13.12 -17.58
CA PRO A 248 -2.85 12.87 -16.18
C PRO A 248 -3.81 11.70 -16.02
N ARG A 249 -3.59 10.92 -14.96
CA ARG A 249 -4.48 9.83 -14.50
C ARG A 249 -4.91 10.13 -13.06
N ILE A 250 -5.96 9.47 -12.59
CA ILE A 250 -6.51 9.70 -11.24
C ILE A 250 -5.43 9.60 -10.14
N ALA A 251 -4.49 8.66 -10.25
CA ALA A 251 -3.38 8.50 -9.31
C ALA A 251 -2.47 9.75 -9.20
N HIS A 252 -2.21 10.45 -10.32
CA HIS A 252 -1.46 11.70 -10.30
C HIS A 252 -2.23 12.80 -9.58
N CYS A 253 -3.54 12.89 -9.85
CA CYS A 253 -4.41 13.88 -9.24
C CYS A 253 -4.54 13.67 -7.73
N VAL A 254 -4.64 12.42 -7.27
CA VAL A 254 -4.62 12.08 -5.84
C VAL A 254 -3.34 12.58 -5.17
N CYS A 255 -2.16 12.38 -5.81
CA CYS A 255 -0.90 12.89 -5.28
C CYS A 255 -0.88 14.42 -5.20
N MET A 256 -1.46 15.12 -6.17
CA MET A 256 -1.56 16.59 -6.17
C MET A 256 -2.47 17.11 -5.06
N ILE A 257 -3.62 16.47 -4.84
CA ILE A 257 -4.54 16.85 -3.77
C ILE A 257 -3.96 16.55 -2.39
N ASP A 258 -3.25 15.43 -2.24
CA ASP A 258 -2.50 15.14 -1.02
C ASP A 258 -1.41 16.19 -0.77
N LEU A 259 -0.65 16.58 -1.80
CA LEU A 259 0.40 17.62 -1.71
C LEU A 259 -0.14 19.00 -1.31
N LEU A 260 -1.17 19.48 -2.02
CA LEU A 260 -1.81 20.78 -1.73
C LEU A 260 -2.53 20.74 -0.37
N GLY A 261 -3.16 19.62 -0.05
CA GLY A 261 -3.85 19.40 1.21
C GLY A 261 -2.90 19.42 2.41
N ARG A 262 -1.78 18.66 2.36
CA ARG A 262 -0.78 18.64 3.44
C ARG A 262 -0.13 20.00 3.67
N SER A 263 0.13 20.75 2.59
CA SER A 263 0.69 22.10 2.66
C SER A 263 -0.31 23.19 3.10
N GLY A 264 -1.57 22.83 3.36
CA GLY A 264 -2.60 23.78 3.81
C GLY A 264 -3.18 24.66 2.70
N ARG A 265 -2.79 24.43 1.44
CA ARG A 265 -3.30 25.14 0.25
C ARG A 265 -4.68 24.63 -0.16
N LEU A 266 -5.62 24.59 0.79
CA LEU A 266 -6.96 23.98 0.62
C LEU A 266 -7.77 24.62 -0.51
N THR A 267 -7.67 25.94 -0.69
CA THR A 267 -8.36 26.65 -1.78
C THR A 267 -7.85 26.20 -3.15
N GLU A 268 -6.54 25.99 -3.27
CA GLU A 268 -5.94 25.51 -4.52
C GLU A 268 -6.25 24.04 -4.77
N ALA A 269 -6.30 23.21 -3.72
CA ALA A 269 -6.78 21.85 -3.83
C ALA A 269 -8.23 21.81 -4.35
N GLU A 270 -9.11 22.70 -3.85
CA GLU A 270 -10.48 22.78 -4.35
C GLU A 270 -10.55 23.25 -5.81
N THR A 271 -9.74 24.23 -6.20
CA THR A 271 -9.64 24.70 -7.59
C THR A 271 -9.13 23.57 -8.50
N PHE A 272 -8.09 22.85 -8.08
CA PHE A 272 -7.54 21.72 -8.83
C PHE A 272 -8.58 20.62 -9.08
N ILE A 273 -9.44 20.31 -8.09
CA ILE A 273 -10.54 19.34 -8.27
C ILE A 273 -11.55 19.80 -9.32
N LYS A 274 -11.81 21.11 -9.42
CA LYS A 274 -12.74 21.68 -10.43
C LYS A 274 -12.14 21.63 -11.84
N GLU A 275 -10.82 21.76 -11.95
CA GLU A 275 -10.09 21.82 -13.23
C GLU A 275 -9.56 20.44 -13.68
N MET A 276 -9.70 19.42 -12.85
CA MET A 276 -9.18 18.08 -13.11
C MET A 276 -9.70 17.51 -14.43
N PRO A 277 -8.84 16.89 -15.26
CA PRO A 277 -9.26 16.35 -16.56
C PRO A 277 -10.06 15.04 -16.45
N ILE A 278 -10.16 14.47 -15.25
CA ILE A 278 -10.79 13.18 -14.95
C ILE A 278 -11.71 13.38 -13.76
N PRO A 279 -12.88 12.71 -13.68
CA PRO A 279 -13.76 12.78 -12.52
C PRO A 279 -13.03 12.45 -11.20
N PRO A 280 -13.28 13.20 -10.11
CA PRO A 280 -12.71 12.90 -8.81
C PRO A 280 -13.16 11.53 -8.28
N SER A 281 -12.20 10.72 -7.85
CA SER A 281 -12.46 9.45 -7.18
C SER A 281 -12.66 9.64 -5.67
N ASP A 282 -13.04 8.55 -4.99
CA ASP A 282 -13.07 8.47 -3.53
C ASP A 282 -11.71 8.85 -2.91
N PHE A 283 -10.59 8.41 -3.48
CA PHE A 283 -9.25 8.77 -3.00
C PHE A 283 -8.98 10.29 -3.01
N VAL A 284 -9.50 11.02 -4.00
CA VAL A 284 -9.35 12.49 -4.09
C VAL A 284 -10.09 13.17 -2.94
N TRP A 285 -11.36 12.82 -2.73
CA TRP A 285 -12.17 13.39 -1.67
C TRP A 285 -11.67 13.00 -0.28
N ARG A 286 -11.19 11.77 -0.11
CA ARG A 286 -10.61 11.29 1.15
C ARG A 286 -9.32 12.04 1.51
N SER A 287 -8.47 12.31 0.52
CA SER A 287 -7.25 13.12 0.70
C SER A 287 -7.59 14.56 1.10
N LEU A 288 -8.57 15.18 0.45
CA LEU A 288 -9.03 16.52 0.79
C LEU A 288 -9.66 16.57 2.21
N LEU A 289 -10.49 15.59 2.56
CA LEU A 289 -11.13 15.51 3.87
C LEU A 289 -10.10 15.35 5.00
N ALA A 290 -9.07 14.53 4.77
CA ALA A 290 -7.96 14.41 5.71
C ALA A 290 -7.20 15.74 5.88
N ALA A 291 -6.98 16.50 4.81
CA ALA A 291 -6.36 17.82 4.88
C ALA A 291 -7.23 18.84 5.65
N CYS A 292 -8.55 18.82 5.44
CA CYS A 292 -9.49 19.67 6.18
C CYS A 292 -9.47 19.39 7.70
N LYS A 293 -9.20 18.14 8.11
CA LYS A 293 -9.01 17.79 9.53
C LYS A 293 -7.75 18.43 10.09
N VAL A 294 -6.65 18.37 9.35
CA VAL A 294 -5.35 18.91 9.80
C VAL A 294 -5.38 20.44 9.87
N HIS A 295 -5.99 21.09 8.89
CA HIS A 295 -5.97 22.56 8.75
C HIS A 295 -7.25 23.26 9.24
N GLY A 296 -8.17 22.51 9.87
CA GLY A 296 -9.36 23.08 10.52
C GLY A 296 -10.34 23.78 9.56
N ASN A 297 -10.75 23.12 8.47
CA ASN A 297 -11.72 23.67 7.52
C ASN A 297 -13.01 22.80 7.46
N PRO A 298 -13.97 23.03 8.37
CA PRO A 298 -15.17 22.19 8.46
C PRO A 298 -16.10 22.30 7.26
N GLU A 299 -16.17 23.45 6.59
CA GLU A 299 -17.05 23.64 5.43
C GLU A 299 -16.55 22.86 4.21
N LEU A 300 -15.25 22.93 3.91
CA LEU A 300 -14.67 22.13 2.85
C LEU A 300 -14.65 20.65 3.21
N GLY A 301 -14.43 20.33 4.49
CA GLY A 301 -14.55 18.97 5.03
C GLY A 301 -15.95 18.38 4.80
N ARG A 302 -17.01 19.15 5.07
CA ARG A 302 -18.39 18.72 4.82
C ARG A 302 -18.62 18.39 3.36
N LYS A 303 -18.20 19.27 2.45
CA LYS A 303 -18.30 19.06 1.00
C LYS A 303 -17.58 17.79 0.56
N ALA A 304 -16.37 17.55 1.05
CA ALA A 304 -15.61 16.34 0.73
C ALA A 304 -16.30 15.08 1.25
N ALA A 305 -16.83 15.11 2.48
CA ALA A 305 -17.56 14.00 3.08
C ALA A 305 -18.87 13.68 2.36
N GLU A 306 -19.64 14.70 1.97
CA GLU A 306 -20.88 14.53 1.19
C GLU A 306 -20.60 13.83 -0.16
N ASN A 307 -19.51 14.18 -0.84
CA ASN A 307 -19.12 13.52 -2.08
C ASN A 307 -18.67 12.06 -1.86
N LEU A 308 -17.94 11.76 -0.78
CA LEU A 308 -17.58 10.38 -0.43
C LEU A 308 -18.81 9.53 -0.14
N ILE A 309 -19.72 10.03 0.69
CA ILE A 309 -20.95 9.33 1.07
C ILE A 309 -21.87 9.11 -0.13
N ALA A 310 -21.84 10.02 -1.11
CA ALA A 310 -22.57 9.85 -2.36
C ALA A 310 -21.98 8.75 -3.26
N LEU A 311 -20.65 8.56 -3.23
CA LEU A 311 -19.97 7.48 -3.96
C LEU A 311 -20.18 6.12 -3.30
N ASP A 312 -20.00 6.04 -1.98
CA ASP A 312 -20.27 4.84 -1.19
C ASP A 312 -20.88 5.22 0.18
N PRO A 313 -22.19 5.02 0.37
CA PRO A 313 -22.86 5.24 1.64
C PRO A 313 -22.37 4.38 2.80
N SER A 314 -21.62 3.31 2.52
CA SER A 314 -21.09 2.36 3.51
C SER A 314 -19.66 2.66 3.94
N ASP A 315 -19.00 3.63 3.32
CA ASP A 315 -17.62 4.01 3.62
C ASP A 315 -17.52 4.63 5.03
N ASP A 316 -17.02 3.86 5.98
CA ASP A 316 -16.83 4.30 7.37
C ASP A 316 -15.83 5.45 7.49
N SER A 317 -14.83 5.51 6.60
CA SER A 317 -13.79 6.51 6.64
C SER A 317 -14.33 7.92 6.39
N ALA A 318 -15.34 8.09 5.54
CA ALA A 318 -15.98 9.36 5.26
C ALA A 318 -16.62 9.97 6.52
N TYR A 319 -17.39 9.16 7.24
CA TYR A 319 -18.04 9.57 8.48
C TYR A 319 -17.03 9.83 9.60
N VAL A 320 -16.07 8.91 9.78
CA VAL A 320 -15.08 9.02 10.85
C VAL A 320 -14.19 10.24 10.65
N LEU A 321 -13.71 10.49 9.43
CA LEU A 321 -12.88 11.66 9.15
C LEU A 321 -13.68 12.96 9.33
N TYR A 322 -14.92 13.04 8.84
CA TYR A 322 -15.73 14.25 9.02
C TYR A 322 -16.13 14.49 10.49
N SER A 323 -16.47 13.44 11.24
CA SER A 323 -16.68 13.54 12.69
C SER A 323 -15.44 14.11 13.40
N ASN A 324 -14.24 13.67 12.99
CA ASN A 324 -12.98 14.21 13.50
C ASN A 324 -12.74 15.68 13.11
N VAL A 325 -13.10 16.09 11.88
CA VAL A 325 -13.05 17.51 11.44
C VAL A 325 -13.96 18.37 12.33
N CYS A 326 -15.17 17.90 12.62
CA CYS A 326 -16.12 18.59 13.49
C CYS A 326 -15.57 18.71 14.93
N SER A 327 -15.05 17.61 15.49
CA SER A 327 -14.45 17.61 16.83
C SER A 327 -13.24 18.55 16.94
N THR A 328 -12.32 18.53 15.97
CA THR A 328 -11.15 19.44 15.96
C THR A 328 -11.54 20.91 15.79
N SER A 329 -12.70 21.19 15.17
CA SER A 329 -13.25 22.54 15.01
C SER A 329 -14.19 22.96 16.15
N GLY A 330 -14.31 22.16 17.23
CA GLY A 330 -15.22 22.44 18.36
C GLY A 330 -16.72 22.31 18.05
N ARG A 331 -17.09 21.76 16.88
CA ARG A 331 -18.47 21.53 16.45
C ARG A 331 -18.97 20.17 16.94
N TRP A 332 -19.10 20.00 18.25
CA TRP A 332 -19.44 18.71 18.86
C TRP A 332 -20.82 18.16 18.46
N GLY A 333 -21.82 19.04 18.30
CA GLY A 333 -23.16 18.63 17.86
C GLY A 333 -23.17 18.05 16.43
N ASP A 334 -22.36 18.61 15.53
CA ASP A 334 -22.16 18.04 14.20
C ASP A 334 -21.47 16.68 14.28
N ALA A 335 -20.45 16.55 15.13
CA ALA A 335 -19.74 15.29 15.31
C ALA A 335 -20.67 14.17 15.83
N GLU A 336 -21.57 14.50 16.75
CA GLU A 336 -22.58 13.57 17.29
C GLU A 336 -23.65 13.21 16.26
N ASN A 337 -24.11 14.18 15.45
CA ASN A 337 -25.01 13.91 14.33
C ASN A 337 -24.40 12.92 13.34
N VAL A 338 -23.13 13.13 12.96
CA VAL A 338 -22.40 12.21 12.07
C VAL A 338 -22.32 10.79 12.66
N ARG A 339 -22.05 10.65 13.96
CA ARG A 339 -22.05 9.34 14.64
C ARG A 339 -23.45 8.70 14.67
N SER A 340 -24.49 9.50 14.85
CA SER A 340 -25.88 9.03 14.79
C SER A 340 -26.26 8.55 13.39
N GLN A 341 -25.76 9.21 12.34
CA GLN A 341 -25.92 8.76 10.95
C GLN A 341 -25.20 7.43 10.69
N MET A 342 -24.00 7.22 11.22
CA MET A 342 -23.32 5.91 11.15
C MET A 342 -24.17 4.81 11.78
N GLY A 343 -24.76 5.08 12.95
CA GLY A 343 -25.63 4.13 13.65
C GLY A 343 -26.88 3.77 12.85
N SER A 344 -27.57 4.76 12.26
CA SER A 344 -28.77 4.51 11.45
C SER A 344 -28.48 3.75 10.15
N ARG A 345 -27.29 3.94 9.57
CA ARG A 345 -26.82 3.23 8.36
C ARG A 345 -26.09 1.92 8.65
N LYS A 346 -25.94 1.53 9.92
CA LYS A 346 -25.19 0.34 10.36
C LYS A 346 -23.73 0.31 9.88
N VAL A 347 -23.12 1.48 9.70
CA VAL A 347 -21.72 1.61 9.32
C VAL A 347 -20.86 1.48 10.57
N GLN A 348 -19.92 0.53 10.55
CA GLN A 348 -19.01 0.29 11.67
C GLN A 348 -17.62 0.82 11.34
N LYS A 349 -17.07 1.61 12.26
CA LYS A 349 -15.70 2.10 12.18
C LYS A 349 -14.70 0.95 12.22
N GLN A 350 -13.71 0.96 11.33
CA GLN A 350 -12.58 0.05 11.43
C GLN A 350 -11.74 0.31 12.71
N PRO A 351 -11.44 -0.74 13.50
CA PRO A 351 -10.62 -0.58 14.69
C PRO A 351 -9.16 -0.25 14.34
N ALA A 352 -8.58 0.70 15.08
CA ALA A 352 -7.17 1.02 14.96
C ALA A 352 -6.33 -0.07 15.64
N CYS A 353 -5.45 -0.71 14.87
CA CYS A 353 -4.63 -1.82 15.32
C CYS A 353 -3.17 -1.58 14.97
N SER A 354 -2.28 -1.92 15.91
CA SER A 354 -0.84 -1.96 15.67
C SER A 354 -0.31 -3.34 16.01
N TRP A 355 0.67 -3.84 15.27
CA TRP A 355 1.20 -5.18 15.48
C TRP A 355 2.71 -5.25 15.32
N VAL A 356 3.28 -6.30 15.90
CA VAL A 356 4.68 -6.66 15.84
C VAL A 356 4.78 -8.12 15.41
N LYS A 357 5.56 -8.39 14.37
CA LYS A 357 5.91 -9.77 13.98
C LYS A 357 7.27 -10.12 14.58
N LEU A 358 7.28 -11.12 15.46
CA LEU A 358 8.50 -11.69 16.02
C LEU A 358 8.56 -13.17 15.66
N LYS A 359 9.52 -13.54 14.81
CA LYS A 359 9.59 -14.90 14.22
C LYS A 359 8.25 -15.21 13.53
N ASN A 360 7.71 -16.41 13.74
CA ASN A 360 6.44 -16.86 13.16
C ASN A 360 5.19 -16.41 13.95
N GLN A 361 5.29 -15.46 14.87
CA GLN A 361 4.15 -14.98 15.65
C GLN A 361 3.89 -13.49 15.41
N VAL A 362 2.62 -13.16 15.17
CA VAL A 362 2.14 -11.78 15.09
C VAL A 362 1.39 -11.48 16.38
N SER A 363 1.85 -10.46 17.10
CA SER A 363 1.14 -9.91 18.25
C SER A 363 0.51 -8.58 17.86
N SER A 364 -0.81 -8.51 17.94
CA SER A 364 -1.63 -7.36 17.55
C SER A 364 -2.22 -6.70 18.79
N PHE A 365 -2.36 -5.37 18.75
CA PHE A 365 -2.80 -4.55 19.86
C PHE A 365 -3.85 -3.56 19.39
N GLY A 366 -4.98 -3.52 20.08
CA GLY A 366 -5.99 -2.46 19.99
C GLY A 366 -5.68 -1.28 20.92
N VAL A 367 -6.54 -0.26 20.91
CA VAL A 367 -6.47 0.84 21.88
C VAL A 367 -6.84 0.30 23.27
N GLY A 368 -5.97 0.52 24.27
CA GLY A 368 -6.18 0.07 25.65
C GLY A 368 -6.25 -1.46 25.81
N ASP A 369 -5.64 -2.20 24.89
CA ASP A 369 -5.67 -3.66 24.91
C ASP A 369 -4.98 -4.22 26.16
N ASN A 370 -5.65 -5.17 26.81
CA ASN A 370 -5.20 -5.91 27.99
C ASN A 370 -5.34 -7.43 27.83
N SER A 371 -5.68 -7.89 26.61
CA SER A 371 -5.92 -9.31 26.32
C SER A 371 -4.64 -10.12 26.17
N HIS A 372 -3.50 -9.47 25.92
CA HIS A 372 -2.23 -10.14 25.70
C HIS A 372 -1.67 -10.73 27.03
N PRO A 373 -1.08 -11.94 27.04
CA PRO A 373 -0.55 -12.56 28.26
C PRO A 373 0.52 -11.72 28.98
N GLN A 374 1.32 -10.97 28.22
CA GLN A 374 2.35 -10.06 28.74
C GLN A 374 1.85 -8.62 28.99
N SER A 375 0.54 -8.39 29.09
CA SER A 375 0.00 -7.04 29.32
C SER A 375 0.62 -6.36 30.55
N PRO A 376 0.76 -7.01 31.73
CA PRO A 376 1.39 -6.37 32.90
C PRO A 376 2.81 -5.83 32.62
N GLU A 377 3.63 -6.59 31.90
CA GLU A 377 4.99 -6.20 31.53
C GLU A 377 5.00 -5.06 30.51
N ILE A 378 4.06 -5.08 29.54
CA ILE A 378 3.90 -4.03 28.53
C ILE A 378 3.58 -2.69 29.20
N TYR A 379 2.58 -2.65 30.08
CA TYR A 379 2.21 -1.41 30.79
C TYR A 379 3.30 -0.92 31.72
N LYS A 380 3.99 -1.85 32.43
CA LYS A 380 5.17 -1.48 33.23
C LYS A 380 6.26 -0.83 32.38
N LYS A 381 6.50 -1.34 31.16
CA LYS A 381 7.48 -0.76 30.24
C LYS A 381 7.02 0.60 29.72
N LEU A 382 5.73 0.78 29.46
CA LEU A 382 5.17 2.07 29.06
C LEU A 382 5.35 3.13 30.15
N ASP A 383 5.11 2.80 31.41
CA ASP A 383 5.33 3.72 32.53
C ASP A 383 6.80 4.13 32.66
N GLU A 384 7.74 3.19 32.44
CA GLU A 384 9.17 3.49 32.39
C GLU A 384 9.51 4.44 31.23
N LEU A 385 8.99 4.15 30.03
CA LEU A 385 9.22 4.99 28.85
C LEU A 385 8.62 6.38 29.04
N LYS A 386 7.41 6.48 29.58
CA LYS A 386 6.71 7.75 29.88
C LYS A 386 7.59 8.67 30.72
N LYS A 387 8.13 8.16 31.84
CA LYS A 387 9.00 8.95 32.73
C LYS A 387 10.24 9.44 31.99
N ARG A 388 10.93 8.55 31.27
CA ARG A 388 12.18 8.87 30.57
C ARG A 388 11.99 9.90 29.46
N ILE A 389 10.92 9.78 28.66
CA ILE A 389 10.68 10.74 27.56
C ILE A 389 10.27 12.11 28.09
N ILE A 390 9.48 12.17 29.18
CA ILE A 390 9.09 13.44 29.83
C ILE A 390 10.34 14.13 30.40
N GLU A 391 11.23 13.40 31.07
CA GLU A 391 12.52 13.92 31.54
C GLU A 391 13.40 14.44 30.39
N ALA A 392 13.29 13.85 29.20
CA ALA A 392 13.96 14.31 27.99
C ALA A 392 13.26 15.48 27.28
N GLY A 393 12.14 15.99 27.80
CA GLY A 393 11.43 17.16 27.28
C GLY A 393 10.22 16.86 26.39
N TYR A 394 9.72 15.62 26.37
CA TYR A 394 8.45 15.30 25.69
C TYR A 394 7.26 15.93 26.41
N VAL A 395 6.40 16.59 25.65
CA VAL A 395 5.10 17.13 26.09
C VAL A 395 3.99 16.45 25.29
N PRO A 396 3.01 15.82 25.94
CA PRO A 396 1.87 15.21 25.25
C PRO A 396 1.06 16.23 24.45
N ASP A 397 0.72 15.91 23.21
CA ASP A 397 -0.18 16.72 22.38
C ASP A 397 -1.61 16.17 22.44
N THR A 398 -2.41 16.75 23.34
CA THR A 398 -3.81 16.35 23.59
C THR A 398 -4.77 16.69 22.46
N SER A 399 -4.35 17.48 21.46
CA SER A 399 -5.17 17.75 20.26
C SER A 399 -5.44 16.48 19.44
N TYR A 400 -4.63 15.44 19.61
CA TYR A 400 -4.81 14.13 18.97
C TYR A 400 -5.79 13.22 19.71
N ALA A 401 -6.21 13.57 20.93
CA ALA A 401 -7.26 12.89 21.68
C ALA A 401 -8.63 13.54 21.38
N LEU A 402 -9.29 13.08 20.32
CA LEU A 402 -10.50 13.68 19.75
C LEU A 402 -11.81 13.44 20.56
N GLN A 403 -11.68 12.97 21.80
CA GLN A 403 -12.82 12.79 22.69
C GLN A 403 -13.06 14.08 23.49
N ASP A 404 -14.33 14.44 23.67
CA ASP A 404 -14.74 15.57 24.50
C ASP A 404 -14.66 15.16 25.99
N THR A 405 -13.43 15.12 26.50
CA THR A 405 -13.09 14.82 27.90
C THR A 405 -12.14 15.87 28.43
N ASP A 406 -11.92 15.89 29.74
CA ASP A 406 -10.88 16.74 30.34
C ASP A 406 -9.47 16.38 29.83
N GLU A 407 -8.53 17.31 30.02
CA GLU A 407 -7.17 17.20 29.50
C GLU A 407 -6.38 16.04 30.14
N GLU A 408 -6.66 15.69 31.40
CA GLU A 408 -6.01 14.58 32.09
C GLU A 408 -6.45 13.23 31.48
N GLN A 409 -7.74 13.09 31.20
CA GLN A 409 -8.28 11.93 30.50
C GLN A 409 -7.79 11.84 29.05
N LYS A 410 -7.63 12.98 28.35
CA LYS A 410 -7.03 13.01 27.01
C LYS A 410 -5.60 12.52 27.02
N GLU A 411 -4.78 12.98 27.98
CA GLU A 411 -3.42 12.49 28.14
C GLU A 411 -3.39 10.98 28.42
N HIS A 412 -4.25 10.51 29.33
CA HIS A 412 -4.37 9.09 29.64
C HIS A 412 -4.69 8.27 28.38
N ASN A 413 -5.63 8.74 27.55
CA ASN A 413 -6.03 8.08 26.32
C ASN A 413 -4.88 7.97 25.30
N LEU A 414 -4.01 8.97 25.19
CA LEU A 414 -2.84 8.93 24.30
C LEU A 414 -1.88 7.80 24.67
N TRP A 415 -1.72 7.52 25.98
CA TRP A 415 -0.88 6.43 26.47
C TRP A 415 -1.44 5.04 26.20
N ASN A 416 -2.74 4.94 25.90
CA ASN A 416 -3.42 3.71 25.52
C ASN A 416 -3.45 3.47 24.01
N HIS A 417 -2.78 4.31 23.20
CA HIS A 417 -2.69 4.09 21.76
C HIS A 417 -1.97 2.78 21.41
N SER A 418 -2.50 2.06 20.42
CA SER A 418 -1.98 0.73 20.04
C SER A 418 -0.51 0.76 19.61
N GLU A 419 -0.04 1.85 19.00
CA GLU A 419 1.36 2.01 18.61
C GLU A 419 2.31 1.91 19.80
N ARG A 420 1.90 2.47 20.95
CA ARG A 420 2.71 2.48 22.16
C ARG A 420 2.76 1.10 22.79
N LEU A 421 1.61 0.43 22.87
CA LEU A 421 1.54 -0.97 23.32
C LEU A 421 2.45 -1.86 22.48
N ALA A 422 2.36 -1.75 21.15
CA ALA A 422 3.18 -2.48 20.21
C ALA A 422 4.68 -2.15 20.36
N LEU A 423 5.05 -0.87 20.53
CA LEU A 423 6.43 -0.45 20.76
C LEU A 423 6.99 -1.02 22.06
N ALA A 424 6.25 -0.95 23.16
CA ALA A 424 6.66 -1.50 24.45
C ALA A 424 6.81 -3.02 24.39
N PHE A 425 5.86 -3.72 23.76
CA PHE A 425 5.98 -5.15 23.50
C PHE A 425 7.23 -5.50 22.68
N ALA A 426 7.51 -4.75 21.61
CA ALA A 426 8.69 -4.96 20.77
C ALA A 426 9.98 -4.74 21.57
N LEU A 427 10.03 -3.73 22.45
CA LEU A 427 11.19 -3.44 23.29
C LEU A 427 11.49 -4.55 24.30
N ILE A 428 10.45 -5.16 24.89
CA ILE A 428 10.60 -6.25 25.86
C ILE A 428 11.10 -7.53 25.19
N ASN A 429 10.63 -7.80 23.98
CA ASN A 429 10.81 -9.11 23.33
C ASN A 429 11.88 -9.13 22.23
N THR A 430 12.66 -8.06 22.07
CA THR A 430 13.77 -8.02 21.10
C THR A 430 15.10 -7.69 21.78
N PRO A 431 16.22 -8.29 21.33
CA PRO A 431 17.54 -8.01 21.88
C PRO A 431 17.92 -6.54 21.80
N GLU A 432 18.69 -6.05 22.77
CA GLU A 432 19.24 -4.69 22.73
C GLU A 432 20.08 -4.47 21.45
N GLY A 433 20.00 -3.25 20.90
CA GLY A 433 20.67 -2.88 19.64
C GLY A 433 20.00 -3.37 18.36
N SER A 434 19.04 -4.31 18.40
CA SER A 434 18.33 -4.71 17.18
C SER A 434 17.37 -3.61 16.69
N THR A 435 17.10 -3.59 15.38
CA THR A 435 16.08 -2.70 14.82
C THR A 435 14.69 -3.19 15.21
N LEU A 436 13.83 -2.30 15.70
CA LEU A 436 12.43 -2.58 16.00
C LEU A 436 11.57 -2.35 14.77
N LYS A 437 10.54 -3.19 14.59
CA LYS A 437 9.55 -3.02 13.53
C LYS A 437 8.15 -3.04 14.12
N VAL A 438 7.41 -1.98 13.89
CA VAL A 438 6.02 -1.82 14.32
C VAL A 438 5.20 -1.49 13.08
N PHE A 439 4.02 -2.07 12.99
CA PHE A 439 3.10 -1.87 11.88
C PHE A 439 1.77 -1.32 12.40
N LYS A 440 1.11 -0.48 11.61
CA LYS A 440 -0.20 0.10 11.90
C LYS A 440 -1.07 0.10 10.66
N ASN A 441 -2.36 -0.24 10.82
CA ASN A 441 -3.32 -0.27 9.71
C ASN A 441 -3.82 1.11 9.27
N LEU A 442 -3.64 2.13 10.11
CA LEU A 442 -4.00 3.53 9.86
C LEU A 442 -2.75 4.42 9.92
N ARG A 443 -2.88 5.69 9.52
CA ARG A 443 -1.83 6.69 9.73
C ARG A 443 -1.51 6.83 11.22
N VAL A 444 -0.22 6.90 11.56
CA VAL A 444 0.23 7.17 12.94
C VAL A 444 -0.27 8.55 13.40
N CYS A 445 -0.56 8.75 14.68
CA CYS A 445 -0.94 10.07 15.21
C CYS A 445 0.27 10.93 15.61
N GLY A 446 0.07 12.27 15.69
CA GLY A 446 1.08 13.30 15.99
C GLY A 446 2.00 12.91 17.12
N ASP A 447 1.31 12.68 18.21
CA ASP A 447 1.86 12.40 19.51
C ASP A 447 2.57 11.02 19.56
N CYS A 448 2.04 9.98 18.90
CA CYS A 448 2.74 8.69 18.78
C CYS A 448 4.03 8.82 17.96
N HIS A 449 4.01 9.57 16.86
CA HIS A 449 5.23 9.81 16.07
C HIS A 449 6.31 10.51 16.92
N SER A 450 5.93 11.53 17.70
CA SER A 450 6.83 12.21 18.64
C SER A 450 7.39 11.24 19.69
N VAL A 451 6.56 10.39 20.30
CA VAL A 451 7.05 9.37 21.26
C VAL A 451 8.08 8.45 20.62
N PHE A 452 7.85 7.98 19.40
CA PHE A 452 8.82 7.12 18.71
C PHE A 452 10.16 7.82 18.47
N LYS A 453 10.16 9.13 18.16
CA LYS A 453 11.39 9.95 18.09
C LYS A 453 12.12 9.94 19.42
N PHE A 454 11.46 10.37 20.51
CA PHE A 454 12.09 10.43 21.83
C PHE A 454 12.63 9.07 22.28
N VAL A 455 11.85 7.99 22.10
CA VAL A 455 12.28 6.63 22.45
C VAL A 455 13.51 6.21 21.63
N SER A 456 13.54 6.49 20.31
CA SER A 456 14.71 6.18 19.48
C SER A 456 15.97 6.94 19.91
N GLY A 457 15.83 8.19 20.36
CA GLY A 457 16.93 9.02 20.83
C GLY A 457 17.48 8.56 22.19
N ILE A 458 16.59 8.31 23.15
CA ILE A 458 16.95 7.92 24.52
C ILE A 458 17.52 6.50 24.58
N LEU A 459 16.99 5.58 23.77
CA LEU A 459 17.44 4.18 23.76
C LEU A 459 18.55 3.92 22.75
N GLY A 460 18.82 4.86 21.83
CA GLY A 460 19.79 4.68 20.75
C GLY A 460 19.43 3.54 19.78
N ARG A 461 18.15 3.14 19.71
CA ARG A 461 17.69 2.03 18.85
C ARG A 461 17.00 2.56 17.61
N LYS A 462 17.28 1.94 16.47
CA LYS A 462 16.53 2.18 15.22
C LYS A 462 15.13 1.59 15.35
N ILE A 463 14.11 2.36 15.01
CA ILE A 463 12.71 1.92 15.00
C ILE A 463 12.15 2.19 13.61
N ILE A 464 11.56 1.18 12.99
CA ILE A 464 10.84 1.30 11.72
C ILE A 464 9.35 1.15 12.06
N LEU A 465 8.58 2.22 11.86
CA LEU A 465 7.13 2.19 11.95
C LEU A 465 6.56 2.27 10.54
N ARG A 466 5.83 1.24 10.11
CA ARG A 466 5.04 1.28 8.89
C ARG A 466 3.61 1.67 9.24
N ASP A 467 3.12 2.77 8.69
CA ASP A 467 1.70 3.10 8.70
C ASP A 467 1.02 2.73 7.37
N ALA A 468 -0.24 3.10 7.20
CA ALA A 468 -1.00 2.80 5.98
C ALA A 468 -0.37 3.36 4.68
N PHE A 469 0.49 4.38 4.78
CA PHE A 469 0.99 5.14 3.63
C PHE A 469 2.50 4.96 3.42
N ARG A 470 3.29 4.85 4.49
CA ARG A 470 4.76 4.93 4.40
C ARG A 470 5.49 4.35 5.61
N PHE A 471 6.82 4.35 5.50
CA PHE A 471 7.74 3.99 6.56
C PHE A 471 8.32 5.23 7.23
N HIS A 472 8.33 5.21 8.55
CA HIS A 472 9.00 6.18 9.41
C HIS A 472 10.21 5.49 10.03
N HIS A 473 11.42 5.94 9.66
CA HIS A 473 12.66 5.43 10.22
C HIS A 473 13.13 6.37 11.32
N PHE A 474 12.94 5.96 12.57
CA PHE A 474 13.39 6.69 13.74
C PHE A 474 14.79 6.25 14.14
N ALA A 475 15.72 7.20 14.23
CA ALA A 475 17.07 6.95 14.69
C ALA A 475 17.64 8.23 15.33
N GLY A 476 18.21 8.10 16.54
CA GLY A 476 18.87 9.21 17.22
C GLY A 476 17.96 10.42 17.48
N GLY A 477 16.66 10.19 17.70
CA GLY A 477 15.70 11.28 17.95
C GLY A 477 15.09 11.90 16.68
N ASN A 478 15.53 11.49 15.49
CA ASN A 478 15.04 12.01 14.22
C ASN A 478 14.21 10.96 13.48
N CYS A 479 13.32 11.42 12.58
CA CYS A 479 12.57 10.55 11.67
C CYS A 479 12.95 10.85 10.22
N SER A 480 12.99 9.83 9.36
CA SER A 480 13.26 9.99 7.92
C SER A 480 12.28 10.91 7.20
N CYS A 481 11.11 11.20 7.77
CA CYS A 481 10.15 12.13 7.19
C CYS A 481 10.39 13.61 7.50
N SER A 482 11.40 13.95 8.30
CA SER A 482 11.69 15.33 8.70
C SER A 482 10.50 16.07 9.32
N ASP A 483 9.67 15.35 10.07
CA ASP A 483 8.42 15.83 10.69
C ASP A 483 7.35 16.37 9.71
N TYR A 484 7.57 16.20 8.40
CA TYR A 484 6.57 16.46 7.38
C TYR A 484 5.79 15.18 7.11
N TRP A 485 4.61 15.06 7.73
CA TRP A 485 3.91 13.78 7.72
C TRP A 485 2.41 13.84 7.62
#